data_AF-G3GVI3-F1
#
_entry.id   AF-G3GVI3-F1
#
_cell.length_a   1.000
_cell.length_b   1.000
_cell.length_c   1.000
_cell.angle_alpha   90.00
_cell.angle_beta   90.00
_cell.angle_gamma   90.00
#
_symmetry.space_group_name_H-M   'P 1'
#
loop_
_entity.id
_entity.type
_entity.pdbx_description
1 polymer ?
#
loop_
_entity_poly.entity_id
_entity_poly.type
_entity_poly.pdbx_seq_one_letter_code
_entity_poly.pdbx_strand_id
1 'polypeptide(L)'
;MFLLIKKKKKGVERGGGRGEEEEEEEEEEEEEEEEEEEEEETVVVIVAYYGGTEFIDELETLCQKRALQAYHLDPRCWGVNVQPYSGSPANFAVYSALVEPHGRIMGLDLPDGGHLTHGFMTDKKKISATSIFFESMPYKVYPDTGYINYDQLEENASLFHPKLIVAGTSCYSRNLDYARLRKIADDNGAYLMADMAHISGLVAAVVIPSPFKYCHVVTTTTHKTLRGCRAGMIFYRKGVRSVDPKTGKEIHYELESLINSAVFPGLQGGPHNHAIAGVAVALKQAMTTEFKIYQLQVVANCKILSEALKELGYKIVTGDRSALRPSGLRLGTPALTSRGLLEEDFKKVAHFIHRGIELTLQIQGDMAVKATLKEFKEKLTGDEKYQSAVRTLREDVESFASSFSLPGLPDV
;
A
#
# COMPACT_ATOMS: atom_id res chain seq x y z
N MET A 1 1.69 -6.01 4.41
CA MET A 1 0.94 -7.27 4.60
C MET A 1 -0.11 -7.05 5.68
N PHE A 2 -1.39 -7.14 5.32
CA PHE A 2 -2.50 -7.04 6.26
C PHE A 2 -3.41 -8.27 6.09
N LEU A 3 -3.71 -8.98 7.18
CA LEU A 3 -4.53 -10.20 7.17
C LEU A 3 -5.96 -9.87 7.56
N LEU A 4 -6.98 -10.35 6.83
CA LEU A 4 -8.38 -10.28 7.23
C LEU A 4 -8.88 -11.65 7.73
N ILE A 5 -9.59 -11.70 8.87
CA ILE A 5 -10.02 -12.97 9.51
C ILE A 5 -11.55 -13.20 9.49
N LYS A 6 -12.04 -14.41 9.15
CA LYS A 6 -13.46 -14.85 9.34
C LYS A 6 -13.54 -16.25 9.98
N LYS A 7 -14.64 -16.62 10.66
CA LYS A 7 -14.87 -17.98 11.23
C LYS A 7 -15.58 -18.89 10.19
N LYS A 8 -15.14 -20.15 10.02
CA LYS A 8 -15.73 -21.11 9.05
C LYS A 8 -16.53 -22.23 9.75
N LYS A 9 -17.58 -22.73 9.09
CA LYS A 9 -18.27 -24.01 9.40
C LYS A 9 -17.65 -25.16 8.58
N LYS A 10 -17.61 -26.35 9.16
CA LYS A 10 -16.94 -27.58 8.68
C LYS A 10 -17.60 -28.19 7.44
N GLY A 11 -16.78 -28.78 6.56
CA GLY A 11 -17.14 -29.65 5.44
C GLY A 11 -15.88 -30.35 4.91
N VAL A 12 -16.03 -31.62 4.51
CA VAL A 12 -15.08 -32.74 4.55
C VAL A 12 -14.24 -32.93 3.27
N GLU A 13 -13.03 -33.48 3.43
CA GLU A 13 -12.02 -33.83 2.40
C GLU A 13 -12.34 -35.08 1.57
N ARG A 14 -11.67 -35.21 0.42
CA ARG A 14 -11.10 -36.46 -0.14
C ARG A 14 -9.97 -36.09 -1.13
N GLY A 15 -8.89 -36.88 -1.13
CA GLY A 15 -7.63 -36.57 -1.84
C GLY A 15 -7.15 -37.62 -2.86
N GLY A 16 -5.82 -37.57 -3.11
CA GLY A 16 -5.00 -38.43 -4.01
C GLY A 16 -4.57 -37.67 -5.27
N GLY A 17 -3.33 -37.70 -5.79
CA GLY A 17 -2.07 -38.34 -5.45
C GLY A 17 -1.18 -38.42 -6.71
N ARG A 18 0.11 -38.03 -6.57
CA ARG A 18 1.33 -38.38 -7.34
C ARG A 18 1.56 -37.99 -8.83
N GLY A 19 2.81 -37.58 -9.10
CA GLY A 19 3.50 -37.61 -10.39
C GLY A 19 4.64 -36.58 -10.48
N GLU A 20 5.89 -37.04 -10.36
CA GLU A 20 7.16 -36.30 -10.58
C GLU A 20 7.50 -36.24 -12.09
N GLU A 21 8.27 -35.23 -12.52
CA GLU A 21 9.50 -35.39 -13.35
C GLU A 21 10.17 -34.02 -13.60
N GLU A 22 11.51 -34.06 -13.54
CA GLU A 22 12.48 -32.97 -13.74
C GLU A 22 12.79 -32.78 -15.23
N GLU A 23 13.29 -31.61 -15.63
CA GLU A 23 14.50 -31.46 -16.46
C GLU A 23 14.94 -29.99 -16.56
N GLU A 24 16.26 -29.82 -16.51
CA GLU A 24 17.07 -28.59 -16.48
C GLU A 24 17.28 -28.02 -17.90
N GLU A 25 17.57 -26.73 -18.03
CA GLU A 25 18.37 -26.19 -19.14
C GLU A 25 18.96 -24.81 -18.75
N GLU A 26 20.10 -24.50 -19.37
CA GLU A 26 21.28 -23.82 -18.83
C GLU A 26 21.27 -22.28 -18.87
N GLU A 27 22.13 -21.71 -18.03
CA GLU A 27 22.48 -20.28 -17.93
C GLU A 27 23.54 -19.90 -18.98
N GLU A 28 23.38 -18.75 -19.64
CA GLU A 28 24.48 -18.03 -20.31
C GLU A 28 24.64 -16.66 -19.63
N GLU A 29 25.82 -16.46 -19.03
CA GLU A 29 26.32 -15.20 -18.50
C GLU A 29 27.01 -14.41 -19.63
N GLU A 30 26.61 -13.16 -19.85
CA GLU A 30 27.43 -12.16 -20.55
C GLU A 30 27.77 -11.04 -19.57
N GLU A 31 29.07 -10.90 -19.29
CA GLU A 31 29.70 -9.78 -18.61
C GLU A 31 29.82 -8.60 -19.59
N GLU A 32 29.27 -7.43 -19.25
CA GLU A 32 29.68 -6.15 -19.83
C GLU A 32 30.21 -5.25 -18.71
N GLU A 33 31.50 -4.90 -18.81
CA GLU A 33 32.20 -3.94 -17.96
C GLU A 33 31.86 -2.48 -18.32
N GLU A 34 32.03 -1.66 -17.29
CA GLU A 34 31.68 -0.25 -17.06
C GLU A 34 32.13 0.79 -18.10
N GLU A 35 31.27 1.80 -18.31
CA GLU A 35 31.72 3.20 -18.47
C GLU A 35 30.81 4.11 -17.60
N GLU A 36 31.34 4.56 -16.44
CA GLU A 36 30.73 5.65 -15.65
C GLU A 36 31.13 7.00 -16.26
N GLU A 37 30.25 7.59 -17.08
CA GLU A 37 30.26 9.03 -17.33
C GLU A 37 29.57 9.75 -16.16
N GLU A 38 30.34 10.48 -15.35
CA GLU A 38 29.80 11.48 -14.42
C GLU A 38 29.24 12.66 -15.23
N GLU A 39 28.01 12.53 -15.75
CA GLU A 39 27.18 13.65 -16.19
C GLU A 39 26.36 14.19 -15.01
N GLU A 40 26.35 15.51 -14.82
CA GLU A 40 25.60 16.19 -13.75
C GLU A 40 24.12 15.74 -13.72
N GLU A 41 23.73 15.03 -12.65
CA GLU A 41 22.34 14.68 -12.34
C GLU A 41 21.49 15.96 -12.24
N THR A 42 20.82 16.36 -13.32
CA THR A 42 19.84 17.46 -13.28
C THR A 42 18.59 17.02 -12.52
N VAL A 43 18.60 17.22 -11.21
CA VAL A 43 17.41 17.15 -10.35
C VAL A 43 16.65 18.47 -10.50
N VAL A 44 15.39 18.42 -10.91
CA VAL A 44 14.58 19.62 -11.15
C VAL A 44 14.09 20.19 -9.82
N VAL A 45 14.72 21.27 -9.38
CA VAL A 45 14.18 22.11 -8.29
C VAL A 45 12.97 22.87 -8.82
N ILE A 46 11.82 22.77 -8.13
CA ILE A 46 10.63 23.55 -8.47
C ILE A 46 10.96 25.03 -8.23
N VAL A 47 10.90 25.84 -9.28
CA VAL A 47 11.30 27.26 -9.25
C VAL A 47 10.56 28.02 -8.15
N ALA A 48 11.30 28.57 -7.20
CA ALA A 48 10.75 29.33 -6.09
C ALA A 48 10.20 30.69 -6.55
N TYR A 49 9.04 31.07 -6.00
CA TYR A 49 8.41 32.38 -6.22
C TYR A 49 8.98 33.48 -5.31
N TYR A 50 9.71 33.10 -4.26
CA TYR A 50 10.31 33.99 -3.26
C TYR A 50 11.82 33.71 -3.17
N GLY A 51 12.62 34.73 -2.82
CA GLY A 51 14.05 34.55 -2.53
C GLY A 51 14.32 33.93 -1.16
N GLY A 52 15.58 33.55 -0.91
CA GLY A 52 16.03 32.99 0.37
C GLY A 52 15.82 31.47 0.51
N THR A 53 15.86 30.75 -0.62
CA THR A 53 15.57 29.30 -0.67
C THR A 53 16.80 28.41 -0.75
N GLU A 54 18.02 28.94 -0.77
CA GLU A 54 19.28 28.17 -0.94
C GLU A 54 19.29 26.84 -0.16
N PHE A 55 19.11 26.88 1.18
CA PHE A 55 19.09 25.66 2.00
C PHE A 55 17.81 24.82 1.88
N ILE A 56 16.71 25.42 1.44
CA ILE A 56 15.47 24.69 1.14
C ILE A 56 15.64 23.91 -0.16
N ASP A 57 16.29 24.50 -1.15
CA ASP A 57 16.56 23.89 -2.45
C ASP A 57 17.55 22.72 -2.29
N GLU A 58 18.60 22.89 -1.46
CA GLU A 58 19.48 21.79 -1.04
C GLU A 58 18.70 20.65 -0.38
N LEU A 59 17.80 20.98 0.56
CA LEU A 59 17.01 20.00 1.29
C LEU A 59 16.07 19.21 0.36
N GLU A 60 15.34 19.91 -0.50
CA GLU A 60 14.39 19.29 -1.43
C GLU A 60 15.12 18.41 -2.45
N THR A 61 16.20 18.92 -3.03
CA THR A 61 17.08 18.17 -3.96
C THR A 61 17.61 16.90 -3.30
N LEU A 62 18.12 16.99 -2.07
CA LEU A 62 18.59 15.84 -1.31
C LEU A 62 17.47 14.82 -1.07
N CYS A 63 16.27 15.28 -0.75
CA CYS A 63 15.11 14.42 -0.54
C CYS A 63 14.73 13.67 -1.82
N GLN A 64 14.68 14.37 -2.95
CA GLN A 64 14.38 13.80 -4.27
C GLN A 64 15.44 12.77 -4.68
N LYS A 65 16.73 13.09 -4.55
CA LYS A 65 17.84 12.15 -4.82
C LYS A 65 17.73 10.88 -3.97
N ARG A 66 17.55 11.02 -2.66
CA ARG A 66 17.37 9.86 -1.76
C ARG A 66 16.11 9.05 -2.09
N ALA A 67 15.06 9.69 -2.58
CA ALA A 67 13.84 9.00 -2.97
C ALA A 67 14.10 8.11 -4.19
N LEU A 68 14.79 8.60 -5.22
CA LEU A 68 15.15 7.79 -6.39
C LEU A 68 16.11 6.66 -6.01
N GLN A 69 17.13 6.95 -5.20
CA GLN A 69 18.10 5.96 -4.70
C GLN A 69 17.43 4.84 -3.88
N ALA A 70 16.54 5.19 -2.96
CA ALA A 70 15.87 4.21 -2.08
C ALA A 70 14.99 3.19 -2.85
N TYR A 71 14.62 3.50 -4.09
CA TYR A 71 13.86 2.60 -4.96
C TYR A 71 14.67 2.11 -6.17
N HIS A 72 15.98 2.35 -6.20
CA HIS A 72 16.91 1.92 -7.25
C HIS A 72 16.48 2.40 -8.63
N LEU A 73 16.14 3.69 -8.74
CA LEU A 73 15.60 4.29 -9.96
C LEU A 73 16.66 5.14 -10.66
N ASP A 74 16.82 4.91 -11.96
CA ASP A 74 17.62 5.77 -12.83
C ASP A 74 16.95 7.16 -12.95
N PRO A 75 17.63 8.26 -12.55
CA PRO A 75 17.10 9.62 -12.62
C PRO A 75 16.83 10.13 -14.05
N ARG A 76 17.38 9.46 -15.08
CA ARG A 76 17.07 9.73 -16.49
C ARG A 76 15.69 9.20 -16.87
N CYS A 77 15.30 8.07 -16.29
CA CYS A 77 14.01 7.41 -16.54
C CYS A 77 12.92 7.78 -15.53
N TRP A 78 13.28 8.32 -14.36
CA TRP A 78 12.35 8.60 -13.28
C TRP A 78 12.60 9.98 -12.64
N GLY A 79 11.52 10.68 -12.36
CA GLY A 79 11.51 11.84 -11.47
C GLY A 79 10.60 11.61 -10.27
N VAL A 80 10.67 12.51 -9.30
CA VAL A 80 9.85 12.44 -8.08
C VAL A 80 9.44 13.83 -7.60
N ASN A 81 8.18 13.98 -7.22
CA ASN A 81 7.68 15.13 -6.47
C ASN A 81 7.48 14.73 -5.00
N VAL A 82 8.15 15.43 -4.09
CA VAL A 82 8.18 15.15 -2.64
C VAL A 82 7.31 16.10 -1.81
N GLN A 83 6.56 16.98 -2.46
CA GLN A 83 5.74 18.01 -1.81
C GLN A 83 4.31 17.62 -1.40
N PRO A 84 3.68 16.53 -1.89
CA PRO A 84 2.32 16.20 -1.46
C PRO A 84 2.19 16.05 0.05
N TYR A 85 1.22 16.76 0.65
CA TYR A 85 1.07 16.76 2.12
C TYR A 85 0.69 15.38 2.69
N SER A 86 0.11 14.49 1.88
CA SER A 86 -0.16 13.10 2.25
C SER A 86 -0.46 12.24 1.03
N GLY A 87 -0.78 10.95 1.24
CA GLY A 87 -1.13 10.03 0.15
C GLY A 87 -2.41 10.39 -0.59
N SER A 88 -3.46 10.85 0.13
CA SER A 88 -4.72 11.22 -0.52
C SER A 88 -4.56 12.43 -1.46
N PRO A 89 -3.93 13.54 -1.04
CA PRO A 89 -3.56 14.62 -1.96
C PRO A 89 -2.62 14.19 -3.09
N ALA A 90 -1.66 13.29 -2.84
CA ALA A 90 -0.77 12.78 -3.87
C ALA A 90 -1.54 12.09 -5.01
N ASN A 91 -2.46 11.18 -4.69
CA ASN A 91 -3.28 10.53 -5.71
C ASN A 91 -4.17 11.54 -6.45
N PHE A 92 -4.79 12.47 -5.71
CA PHE A 92 -5.66 13.48 -6.32
C PHE A 92 -4.89 14.41 -7.27
N ALA A 93 -3.64 14.77 -6.95
CA ALA A 93 -2.77 15.53 -7.84
C ALA A 93 -2.45 14.77 -9.14
N VAL A 94 -2.17 13.47 -9.07
CA VAL A 94 -1.98 12.64 -10.27
C VAL A 94 -3.24 12.62 -11.14
N TYR A 95 -4.42 12.47 -10.54
CA TYR A 95 -5.66 12.47 -11.32
C TYR A 95 -5.94 13.84 -11.95
N SER A 96 -5.72 14.93 -11.22
CA SER A 96 -5.85 16.28 -11.77
C SER A 96 -4.88 16.54 -12.92
N ALA A 97 -3.66 16.01 -12.83
CA ALA A 97 -2.64 16.13 -13.88
C ALA A 97 -2.96 15.33 -15.14
N LEU A 98 -3.42 14.09 -14.99
CA LEU A 98 -3.43 13.11 -16.10
C LEU A 98 -4.82 12.71 -16.55
N VAL A 99 -5.82 12.81 -15.67
CA VAL A 99 -7.17 12.31 -15.94
C VAL A 99 -8.09 13.44 -16.38
N GLU A 100 -7.95 14.62 -15.80
CA GLU A 100 -8.81 15.80 -16.00
C GLU A 100 -10.26 15.60 -15.49
N PRO A 101 -11.05 16.67 -15.25
CA PRO A 101 -12.41 16.54 -14.74
C PRO A 101 -13.28 15.60 -15.59
N HIS A 102 -14.02 14.72 -14.92
CA HIS A 102 -14.85 13.66 -15.51
C HIS A 102 -14.09 12.59 -16.32
N GLY A 103 -12.77 12.62 -16.36
CA GLY A 103 -11.99 11.52 -16.91
C GLY A 103 -12.19 10.23 -16.12
N ARG A 104 -11.98 9.10 -16.78
CA ARG A 104 -12.37 7.78 -16.27
C ARG A 104 -11.23 7.11 -15.50
N ILE A 105 -11.52 6.61 -14.30
CA ILE A 105 -10.55 5.94 -13.42
C ILE A 105 -11.08 4.55 -13.04
N MET A 106 -10.23 3.54 -13.09
CA MET A 106 -10.53 2.23 -12.51
C MET A 106 -9.61 1.92 -11.33
N GLY A 107 -10.19 1.57 -10.18
CA GLY A 107 -9.47 1.19 -8.97
C GLY A 107 -10.11 -0.03 -8.30
N LEU A 108 -9.39 -0.71 -7.41
CA LEU A 108 -9.97 -1.85 -6.68
C LEU A 108 -11.14 -1.36 -5.81
N ASP A 109 -12.24 -2.10 -5.79
CA ASP A 109 -13.41 -1.76 -4.97
C ASP A 109 -13.03 -1.64 -3.49
N LEU A 110 -13.62 -0.68 -2.78
CA LEU A 110 -13.26 -0.39 -1.39
C LEU A 110 -13.47 -1.60 -0.46
N PRO A 111 -14.62 -2.33 -0.51
CA PRO A 111 -14.81 -3.54 0.28
C PRO A 111 -13.81 -4.65 -0.08
N ASP A 112 -13.42 -4.74 -1.34
CA ASP A 112 -12.51 -5.77 -1.87
C ASP A 112 -11.03 -5.49 -1.52
N GLY A 113 -10.75 -4.38 -0.83
CA GLY A 113 -9.45 -4.04 -0.30
C GLY A 113 -8.79 -2.84 -0.96
N GLY A 114 -9.50 -2.11 -1.82
CA GLY A 114 -9.08 -0.82 -2.36
C GLY A 114 -8.99 0.28 -1.31
N HIS A 115 -8.72 1.52 -1.76
CA HIS A 115 -8.68 2.69 -0.90
C HIS A 115 -9.69 3.75 -1.36
N LEU A 116 -10.16 4.59 -0.44
CA LEU A 116 -11.13 5.65 -0.75
C LEU A 116 -10.70 6.54 -1.92
N THR A 117 -9.40 6.86 -2.01
CA THR A 117 -8.86 7.73 -3.08
C THR A 117 -8.80 7.06 -4.45
N HIS A 118 -9.10 5.76 -4.57
CA HIS A 118 -9.16 5.07 -5.87
C HIS A 118 -10.53 5.19 -6.54
N GLY A 119 -11.48 5.87 -5.86
CA GLY A 119 -12.87 5.98 -6.28
C GLY A 119 -13.77 5.18 -5.35
N PHE A 120 -14.75 5.84 -4.73
CA PHE A 120 -15.77 5.16 -3.94
C PHE A 120 -17.09 5.92 -4.00
N MET A 121 -18.12 5.21 -4.42
CA MET A 121 -19.50 5.68 -4.43
C MET A 121 -20.45 4.52 -4.14
N THR A 122 -21.64 4.85 -3.66
CA THR A 122 -22.77 3.92 -3.53
C THR A 122 -23.79 4.25 -4.61
N ASP A 123 -24.81 3.41 -4.75
CA ASP A 123 -25.92 3.60 -5.70
C ASP A 123 -26.56 5.00 -5.65
N LYS A 124 -26.47 5.68 -4.49
CA LYS A 124 -27.14 6.97 -4.26
C LYS A 124 -26.18 8.14 -4.05
N LYS A 125 -24.89 7.88 -3.81
CA LYS A 125 -23.97 8.95 -3.37
C LYS A 125 -22.52 8.66 -3.74
N LYS A 126 -21.89 9.64 -4.40
CA LYS A 126 -20.44 9.75 -4.54
C LYS A 126 -19.83 10.14 -3.19
N ILE A 127 -18.97 9.30 -2.63
CA ILE A 127 -18.41 9.48 -1.28
C ILE A 127 -17.01 10.08 -1.35
N SER A 128 -16.14 9.48 -2.16
CA SER A 128 -14.78 9.97 -2.37
C SER A 128 -14.78 11.19 -3.28
N ALA A 129 -13.91 12.16 -3.00
CA ALA A 129 -13.63 13.27 -3.90
C ALA A 129 -13.24 12.77 -5.30
N THR A 130 -12.52 11.64 -5.39
CA THR A 130 -12.19 11.01 -6.67
C THR A 130 -13.43 10.74 -7.50
N SER A 131 -14.48 10.13 -6.92
CA SER A 131 -15.71 9.83 -7.65
C SER A 131 -16.58 11.07 -7.90
N ILE A 132 -16.37 12.16 -7.16
CA ILE A 132 -17.08 13.44 -7.37
C ILE A 132 -16.53 14.17 -8.59
N PHE A 133 -15.20 14.30 -8.69
CA PHE A 133 -14.54 15.07 -9.73
C PHE A 133 -14.15 14.25 -10.97
N PHE A 134 -14.05 12.93 -10.83
CA PHE A 134 -13.73 11.98 -11.91
C PHE A 134 -14.82 10.91 -11.99
N GLU A 135 -14.91 10.21 -13.12
CA GLU A 135 -15.82 9.08 -13.27
C GLU A 135 -15.09 7.78 -12.92
N SER A 136 -15.31 7.27 -11.71
CA SER A 136 -14.65 6.05 -11.23
C SER A 136 -15.50 4.80 -11.48
N MET A 137 -14.91 3.68 -11.90
CA MET A 137 -15.58 2.37 -11.90
C MET A 137 -14.70 1.32 -11.22
N PRO A 138 -15.19 0.58 -10.23
CA PRO A 138 -14.33 -0.37 -9.51
C PRO A 138 -14.07 -1.64 -10.33
N TYR A 139 -12.90 -2.25 -10.14
CA TYR A 139 -12.69 -3.68 -10.40
C TYR A 139 -12.68 -4.47 -9.09
N LYS A 140 -12.85 -5.79 -9.16
CA LYS A 140 -13.19 -6.63 -8.00
C LYS A 140 -12.27 -7.83 -7.82
N VAL A 141 -12.41 -8.48 -6.68
CA VAL A 141 -11.83 -9.80 -6.43
C VAL A 141 -12.83 -10.92 -6.72
N TYR A 142 -12.33 -12.11 -7.03
CA TYR A 142 -13.11 -13.33 -6.98
C TYR A 142 -13.57 -13.59 -5.53
N PRO A 143 -14.88 -13.66 -5.23
CA PRO A 143 -15.35 -13.83 -3.85
C PRO A 143 -14.88 -15.13 -3.17
N ASP A 144 -14.60 -16.17 -3.97
CA ASP A 144 -14.23 -17.50 -3.47
C ASP A 144 -12.75 -17.61 -3.13
N THR A 145 -11.88 -17.06 -3.98
CA THR A 145 -10.42 -17.10 -3.82
C THR A 145 -9.87 -15.85 -3.12
N GLY A 146 -10.58 -14.74 -3.28
CA GLY A 146 -10.20 -13.40 -2.83
C GLY A 146 -9.10 -12.74 -3.67
N TYR A 147 -8.66 -13.34 -4.77
CA TYR A 147 -7.69 -12.72 -5.69
C TYR A 147 -8.39 -11.74 -6.63
N ILE A 148 -7.70 -10.68 -7.05
CA ILE A 148 -8.20 -9.75 -8.07
C ILE A 148 -8.60 -10.53 -9.33
N ASN A 149 -9.79 -10.21 -9.84
CA ASN A 149 -10.28 -10.76 -11.09
C ASN A 149 -9.77 -9.92 -12.26
N TYR A 150 -8.55 -10.22 -12.72
CA TYR A 150 -7.90 -9.49 -13.81
C TYR A 150 -8.62 -9.64 -15.15
N ASP A 151 -9.30 -10.77 -15.39
CA ASP A 151 -10.02 -11.01 -16.64
C ASP A 151 -11.28 -10.14 -16.74
N GLN A 152 -12.05 -10.05 -15.65
CA GLN A 152 -13.16 -9.11 -15.57
C GLN A 152 -12.68 -7.66 -15.61
N LEU A 153 -11.51 -7.34 -15.05
CA LEU A 153 -10.92 -6.01 -15.19
C LEU A 153 -10.61 -5.72 -16.66
N GLU A 154 -10.00 -6.64 -17.41
CA GLU A 154 -9.71 -6.46 -18.84
C GLU A 154 -10.98 -6.25 -19.66
N GLU A 155 -11.99 -7.11 -19.47
CA GLU A 155 -13.29 -6.99 -20.13
C GLU A 155 -13.94 -5.64 -19.83
N ASN A 156 -14.06 -5.27 -18.56
CA ASN A 156 -14.70 -4.03 -18.15
C ASN A 156 -13.91 -2.79 -18.58
N ALA A 157 -12.58 -2.86 -18.62
CA ALA A 157 -11.75 -1.76 -19.11
C ALA A 157 -12.03 -1.48 -20.59
N SER A 158 -12.20 -2.50 -21.43
CA SER A 158 -12.56 -2.34 -22.84
C SER A 158 -13.92 -1.66 -23.08
N LEU A 159 -14.85 -1.83 -22.14
CA LEU A 159 -16.16 -1.18 -22.20
C LEU A 159 -16.10 0.24 -21.61
N PHE A 160 -15.42 0.40 -20.48
CA PHE A 160 -15.38 1.65 -19.74
C PHE A 160 -14.33 2.63 -20.23
N HIS A 161 -13.32 2.20 -21.00
CA HIS A 161 -12.26 3.06 -21.54
C HIS A 161 -11.62 3.96 -20.46
N PRO A 162 -10.97 3.39 -19.43
CA PRO A 162 -10.31 4.18 -18.40
C PRO A 162 -9.18 5.03 -18.99
N LYS A 163 -9.02 6.26 -18.51
CA LYS A 163 -7.81 7.06 -18.79
C LYS A 163 -6.67 6.71 -17.84
N LEU A 164 -7.01 6.15 -16.67
CA LEU A 164 -6.04 5.68 -15.67
C LEU A 164 -6.57 4.47 -14.90
N ILE A 165 -5.72 3.46 -14.74
CA ILE A 165 -5.96 2.28 -13.88
C ILE A 165 -5.04 2.38 -12.66
N VAL A 166 -5.63 2.21 -11.47
CA VAL A 166 -4.91 2.22 -10.19
C VAL A 166 -4.58 0.79 -9.75
N ALA A 167 -3.30 0.49 -9.59
CA ALA A 167 -2.73 -0.72 -9.02
C ALA A 167 -2.30 -0.48 -7.57
N GLY A 168 -3.25 -0.47 -6.64
CA GLY A 168 -2.94 -0.18 -5.24
C GLY A 168 -4.03 -0.66 -4.30
N THR A 169 -3.64 -0.99 -3.07
CA THR A 169 -4.56 -1.62 -2.10
C THR A 169 -4.30 -1.13 -0.68
N SER A 170 -5.34 -1.21 0.15
CA SER A 170 -5.25 -1.02 1.60
C SER A 170 -5.44 -2.32 2.38
N CYS A 171 -6.20 -3.27 1.86
CA CYS A 171 -6.52 -4.53 2.54
C CYS A 171 -6.45 -5.72 1.59
N TYR A 172 -5.28 -5.91 0.97
CA TYR A 172 -4.98 -7.05 0.11
C TYR A 172 -3.65 -7.66 0.55
N SER A 173 -3.63 -8.99 0.74
CA SER A 173 -2.48 -9.71 1.32
C SER A 173 -1.60 -10.41 0.28
N ARG A 174 -1.88 -10.22 -1.03
CA ARG A 174 -1.13 -10.78 -2.14
C ARG A 174 -0.42 -9.69 -2.92
N ASN A 175 0.60 -10.08 -3.66
CA ASN A 175 1.22 -9.19 -4.64
C ASN A 175 0.23 -8.90 -5.78
N LEU A 176 0.36 -7.71 -6.37
CA LEU A 176 -0.36 -7.35 -7.58
C LEU A 176 0.40 -7.87 -8.79
N ASP A 177 -0.34 -8.29 -9.81
CA ASP A 177 0.23 -8.63 -11.11
C ASP A 177 0.36 -7.35 -11.95
N TYR A 178 1.46 -6.63 -11.73
CA TYR A 178 1.72 -5.37 -12.41
C TYR A 178 1.90 -5.55 -13.93
N ALA A 179 2.40 -6.72 -14.38
CA ALA A 179 2.55 -7.03 -15.80
C ALA A 179 1.18 -7.17 -16.47
N ARG A 180 0.27 -7.93 -15.85
CA ARG A 180 -1.12 -8.07 -16.33
C ARG A 180 -1.85 -6.73 -16.37
N LEU A 181 -1.71 -5.93 -15.30
CA LEU A 181 -2.30 -4.59 -15.23
C LEU A 181 -1.72 -3.64 -16.28
N ARG A 182 -0.42 -3.75 -16.57
CA ARG A 182 0.25 -2.96 -17.61
C ARG A 182 -0.29 -3.27 -19.00
N LYS A 183 -0.42 -4.56 -19.33
CA LYS A 183 -1.06 -4.99 -20.59
C LYS A 183 -2.44 -4.37 -20.75
N ILE A 184 -3.31 -4.50 -19.73
CA ILE A 184 -4.67 -3.95 -19.77
C ILE A 184 -4.67 -2.43 -19.94
N ALA A 185 -3.75 -1.72 -19.27
CA ALA A 185 -3.63 -0.28 -19.42
C ALA A 185 -3.22 0.09 -20.86
N ASP A 186 -2.21 -0.56 -21.42
CA ASP A 186 -1.73 -0.30 -22.79
C ASP A 186 -2.81 -0.60 -23.84
N ASP A 187 -3.54 -1.73 -23.70
CA ASP A 187 -4.62 -2.12 -24.61
C ASP A 187 -5.76 -1.08 -24.67
N ASN A 188 -5.91 -0.27 -23.61
CA ASN A 188 -6.92 0.79 -23.50
C ASN A 188 -6.33 2.20 -23.67
N GLY A 189 -5.02 2.32 -23.96
CA GLY A 189 -4.33 3.62 -24.02
C GLY A 189 -4.30 4.37 -22.68
N ALA A 190 -4.52 3.67 -21.56
CA ALA A 190 -4.61 4.24 -20.22
C ALA A 190 -3.23 4.40 -19.57
N TYR A 191 -3.11 5.31 -18.61
CA TYR A 191 -2.01 5.30 -17.67
C TYR A 191 -2.18 4.18 -16.64
N LEU A 192 -1.06 3.65 -16.16
CA LEU A 192 -1.01 2.70 -15.05
C LEU A 192 -0.33 3.40 -13.87
N MET A 193 -1.08 3.56 -12.79
CA MET A 193 -0.58 4.18 -11.57
C MET A 193 -0.56 3.15 -10.45
N ALA A 194 0.61 2.89 -9.85
CA ALA A 194 0.67 2.14 -8.60
C ALA A 194 0.48 3.07 -7.40
N ASP A 195 -0.38 2.69 -6.46
CA ASP A 195 -0.40 3.28 -5.12
C ASP A 195 0.19 2.26 -4.15
N MET A 196 1.48 2.43 -3.87
CA MET A 196 2.27 1.50 -3.05
C MET A 196 2.30 1.88 -1.57
N ALA A 197 1.40 2.76 -1.11
CA ALA A 197 1.43 3.32 0.24
C ALA A 197 1.61 2.26 1.36
N HIS A 198 0.98 1.11 1.22
CA HIS A 198 0.99 0.01 2.21
C HIS A 198 2.23 -0.90 2.15
N ILE A 199 3.03 -0.79 1.10
CA ILE A 199 4.14 -1.70 0.82
C ILE A 199 5.45 -0.98 0.49
N SER A 200 5.47 0.35 0.50
CA SER A 200 6.60 1.18 0.08
C SER A 200 7.93 0.82 0.75
N GLY A 201 7.91 0.50 2.05
CA GLY A 201 9.12 0.08 2.74
C GLY A 201 9.56 -1.35 2.36
N LEU A 202 8.62 -2.23 2.02
CA LEU A 202 8.92 -3.58 1.54
C LEU A 202 9.54 -3.53 0.12
N VAL A 203 9.05 -2.62 -0.71
CA VAL A 203 9.61 -2.36 -2.05
C VAL A 203 11.02 -1.77 -1.93
N ALA A 204 11.22 -0.74 -1.09
CA ALA A 204 12.54 -0.13 -0.88
C ALA A 204 13.58 -1.14 -0.39
N ALA A 205 13.18 -2.06 0.50
CA ALA A 205 14.04 -3.13 1.00
C ALA A 205 14.21 -4.32 0.03
N VAL A 206 13.57 -4.29 -1.14
CA VAL A 206 13.61 -5.36 -2.16
C VAL A 206 13.18 -6.72 -1.60
N VAL A 207 12.16 -6.74 -0.74
CA VAL A 207 11.60 -7.99 -0.18
C VAL A 207 10.33 -8.46 -0.89
N ILE A 208 9.79 -7.64 -1.80
CA ILE A 208 8.66 -7.96 -2.68
C ILE A 208 8.87 -7.34 -4.07
N PRO A 209 8.13 -7.78 -5.11
CA PRO A 209 8.23 -7.21 -6.45
C PRO A 209 7.95 -5.70 -6.50
N SER A 210 8.78 -4.98 -7.26
CA SER A 210 8.68 -3.53 -7.43
C SER A 210 7.63 -3.14 -8.49
N PRO A 211 6.76 -2.15 -8.23
CA PRO A 211 5.82 -1.63 -9.23
C PRO A 211 6.51 -0.81 -10.33
N PHE A 212 7.72 -0.29 -10.07
CA PHE A 212 8.45 0.62 -10.95
C PHE A 212 8.85 0.00 -12.30
N LYS A 213 8.89 -1.34 -12.38
CA LYS A 213 9.17 -2.03 -13.66
C LYS A 213 8.07 -1.80 -14.71
N TYR A 214 6.83 -1.61 -14.28
CA TYR A 214 5.67 -1.63 -15.18
C TYR A 214 4.87 -0.32 -15.19
N CYS A 215 4.79 0.36 -14.05
CA CYS A 215 3.89 1.50 -13.88
C CYS A 215 4.45 2.77 -14.52
N HIS A 216 3.53 3.63 -14.95
CA HIS A 216 3.86 4.96 -15.48
C HIS A 216 4.07 5.98 -14.36
N VAL A 217 3.29 5.86 -13.29
CA VAL A 217 3.33 6.70 -12.09
C VAL A 217 3.27 5.79 -10.86
N VAL A 218 4.00 6.16 -9.81
CA VAL A 218 3.91 5.47 -8.52
C VAL A 218 3.70 6.51 -7.42
N THR A 219 2.58 6.43 -6.71
CA THR A 219 2.34 7.24 -5.51
C THR A 219 2.57 6.43 -4.25
N THR A 220 2.90 7.12 -3.18
CA THR A 220 3.09 6.48 -1.89
C THR A 220 2.88 7.44 -0.72
N THR A 221 2.62 6.86 0.45
CA THR A 221 2.78 7.55 1.74
C THR A 221 4.11 7.23 2.38
N THR A 222 4.67 8.18 3.12
CA THR A 222 5.98 8.04 3.76
C THR A 222 5.94 7.43 5.16
N HIS A 223 4.77 7.34 5.81
CA HIS A 223 4.64 6.97 7.24
C HIS A 223 4.34 5.49 7.55
N LYS A 224 3.90 4.70 6.56
CA LYS A 224 3.45 3.31 6.81
C LYS A 224 4.66 2.38 6.92
N THR A 225 4.79 1.42 6.01
CA THR A 225 5.94 0.50 5.99
C THR A 225 7.27 1.20 5.80
N LEU A 226 7.29 2.40 5.20
CA LEU A 226 8.50 3.23 5.06
C LEU A 226 8.94 3.91 6.37
N ARG A 227 8.07 3.96 7.39
CA ARG A 227 8.39 4.39 8.76
C ARG A 227 8.92 5.84 8.90
N GLY A 228 8.56 6.73 7.98
CA GLY A 228 8.83 8.17 8.05
C GLY A 228 7.70 8.99 8.71
N CYS A 229 7.79 10.32 8.58
CA CYS A 229 6.72 11.23 8.99
C CYS A 229 5.53 11.21 8.01
N ARG A 230 4.43 11.91 8.32
CA ARG A 230 3.25 11.98 7.44
C ARG A 230 3.51 12.92 6.25
N ALA A 231 3.71 12.33 5.07
CA ALA A 231 3.74 13.01 3.78
C ALA A 231 3.33 12.03 2.64
N GLY A 232 3.30 12.51 1.40
CA GLY A 232 3.19 11.70 0.19
C GLY A 232 4.34 12.00 -0.79
N MET A 233 4.60 11.06 -1.69
CA MET A 233 5.51 11.26 -2.83
C MET A 233 4.83 10.76 -4.11
N ILE A 234 5.16 11.38 -5.24
CA ILE A 234 4.70 10.98 -6.58
C ILE A 234 5.94 10.77 -7.45
N PHE A 235 6.22 9.52 -7.81
CA PHE A 235 7.22 9.17 -8.81
C PHE A 235 6.58 9.06 -10.18
N TYR A 236 7.29 9.47 -11.23
CA TYR A 236 6.80 9.45 -12.61
C TYR A 236 7.91 9.12 -13.59
N ARG A 237 7.57 8.43 -14.69
CA ARG A 237 8.53 8.17 -15.77
C ARG A 237 8.88 9.44 -16.54
N LYS A 238 10.13 9.50 -17.00
CA LYS A 238 10.70 10.49 -17.92
C LYS A 238 11.28 9.77 -19.15
N GLY A 239 11.67 10.52 -20.17
CA GLY A 239 12.26 9.99 -21.40
C GLY A 239 11.21 9.48 -22.40
N VAL A 240 11.62 8.55 -23.27
CA VAL A 240 10.78 8.03 -24.36
C VAL A 240 9.72 7.05 -23.82
N ARG A 241 8.46 7.29 -24.16
CA ARG A 241 7.32 6.42 -23.83
C ARG A 241 7.11 5.34 -24.88
N SER A 242 7.14 5.74 -26.15
CA SER A 242 6.90 4.88 -27.30
C SER A 242 7.48 5.50 -28.56
N VAL A 243 7.73 4.70 -29.58
CA VAL A 243 8.12 5.17 -30.91
C VAL A 243 6.93 4.94 -31.84
N ASP A 244 6.54 5.98 -32.59
CA ASP A 244 5.50 5.83 -33.59
C ASP A 244 5.97 4.84 -34.67
N PRO A 245 5.27 3.71 -34.88
CA PRO A 245 5.76 2.64 -35.75
C PRO A 245 5.73 3.01 -37.24
N LYS A 246 5.03 4.09 -37.63
CA LYS A 246 4.92 4.53 -39.02
C LYS A 246 5.98 5.58 -39.36
N THR A 247 6.29 6.45 -38.42
CA THR A 247 7.17 7.61 -38.65
C THR A 247 8.54 7.48 -37.99
N GLY A 248 8.71 6.53 -37.06
CA GLY A 248 9.92 6.40 -36.24
C GLY A 248 10.08 7.52 -35.22
N LYS A 249 9.09 8.41 -35.08
CA LYS A 249 9.17 9.56 -34.17
C LYS A 249 9.00 9.10 -32.72
N GLU A 250 9.93 9.51 -31.87
CA GLU A 250 9.83 9.31 -30.42
C GLU A 250 8.68 10.14 -29.83
N ILE A 251 7.91 9.50 -28.97
CA ILE A 251 6.86 10.11 -28.15
C ILE A 251 7.37 10.07 -26.71
N HIS A 252 7.65 11.25 -26.13
CA HIS A 252 8.18 11.37 -24.78
C HIS A 252 7.09 11.37 -23.72
N TYR A 253 7.44 11.01 -22.49
CA TYR A 253 6.60 11.25 -21.32
C TYR A 253 6.51 12.75 -21.03
N GLU A 254 5.30 13.23 -20.81
CA GLU A 254 5.01 14.62 -20.37
C GLU A 254 4.63 14.69 -18.87
N LEU A 255 4.83 13.57 -18.14
CA LEU A 255 4.32 13.39 -16.78
C LEU A 255 4.91 14.39 -15.78
N GLU A 256 6.19 14.71 -15.90
CA GLU A 256 6.91 15.60 -14.98
C GLU A 256 6.25 16.99 -14.91
N SER A 257 6.07 17.64 -16.05
CA SER A 257 5.48 18.97 -16.12
C SER A 257 4.03 18.99 -15.61
N LEU A 258 3.23 18.01 -16.04
CA LEU A 258 1.82 17.90 -15.66
C LEU A 258 1.64 17.66 -14.15
N ILE A 259 2.39 16.71 -13.59
CA ILE A 259 2.30 16.35 -12.17
C ILE A 259 2.82 17.49 -11.30
N ASN A 260 3.98 18.06 -11.61
CA ASN A 260 4.54 19.15 -10.82
C ASN A 260 3.58 20.36 -10.83
N SER A 261 3.02 20.71 -12.00
CA SER A 261 2.05 21.81 -12.13
C SER A 261 0.73 21.54 -11.39
N ALA A 262 0.27 20.29 -11.36
CA ALA A 262 -0.93 19.92 -10.61
C ALA A 262 -0.71 19.97 -9.10
N VAL A 263 0.47 19.58 -8.61
CA VAL A 263 0.83 19.74 -7.19
C VAL A 263 0.87 21.23 -6.85
N PHE A 264 1.63 22.03 -7.60
CA PHE A 264 1.72 23.47 -7.44
C PHE A 264 1.91 24.15 -8.80
N PRO A 265 1.14 25.21 -9.13
CA PRO A 265 0.17 25.92 -8.29
C PRO A 265 -1.24 25.31 -8.28
N GLY A 266 -1.44 24.13 -8.88
CA GLY A 266 -2.78 23.57 -9.09
C GLY A 266 -3.59 23.30 -7.82
N LEU A 267 -3.00 22.63 -6.83
CA LEU A 267 -3.73 22.11 -5.66
C LEU A 267 -3.16 22.53 -4.30
N GLN A 268 -1.85 22.72 -4.21
CA GLN A 268 -1.17 23.13 -2.98
C GLN A 268 -0.59 24.54 -3.11
N GLY A 269 -0.22 25.11 -1.96
CA GLY A 269 0.56 26.36 -1.87
C GLY A 269 2.01 26.04 -1.49
N GLY A 270 2.52 26.69 -0.43
CA GLY A 270 3.88 26.46 0.05
C GLY A 270 4.13 25.01 0.54
N PRO A 271 5.31 24.43 0.25
CA PRO A 271 5.67 23.09 0.70
C PRO A 271 5.91 23.04 2.22
N HIS A 272 5.66 21.87 2.81
CA HIS A 272 5.98 21.62 4.23
C HIS A 272 7.43 21.16 4.40
N ASN A 273 8.39 22.10 4.32
CA ASN A 273 9.83 21.78 4.30
C ASN A 273 10.31 20.96 5.51
N HIS A 274 9.73 21.17 6.69
CA HIS A 274 10.02 20.34 7.88
C HIS A 274 9.60 18.87 7.70
N ALA A 275 8.50 18.62 6.98
CA ALA A 275 8.10 17.27 6.62
C ALA A 275 9.04 16.68 5.56
N ILE A 276 9.43 17.46 4.55
CA ILE A 276 10.42 17.06 3.52
C ILE A 276 11.74 16.66 4.18
N ALA A 277 12.23 17.41 5.16
CA ALA A 277 13.39 17.03 5.98
C ALA A 277 13.19 15.69 6.69
N GLY A 278 12.05 15.48 7.35
CA GLY A 278 11.71 14.20 7.97
C GLY A 278 11.66 13.03 6.98
N VAL A 279 11.18 13.27 5.76
CA VAL A 279 11.16 12.28 4.68
C VAL A 279 12.58 11.97 4.21
N ALA A 280 13.43 12.97 4.00
CA ALA A 280 14.82 12.78 3.60
C ALA A 280 15.62 11.94 4.62
N VAL A 281 15.34 12.11 5.92
CA VAL A 281 15.91 11.27 6.98
C VAL A 281 15.39 9.83 6.88
N ALA A 282 14.08 9.64 6.73
CA ALA A 282 13.48 8.30 6.62
C ALA A 282 13.97 7.53 5.39
N LEU A 283 14.15 8.23 4.25
CA LEU A 283 14.69 7.62 3.02
C LEU A 283 16.14 7.18 3.20
N LYS A 284 16.97 7.97 3.91
CA LYS A 284 18.32 7.53 4.28
C LYS A 284 18.30 6.27 5.13
N GLN A 285 17.41 6.20 6.11
CA GLN A 285 17.23 4.99 6.94
C GLN A 285 16.73 3.80 6.12
N ALA A 286 15.87 4.03 5.13
CA ALA A 286 15.30 2.96 4.29
C ALA A 286 16.36 2.24 3.44
N MET A 287 17.50 2.87 3.19
CA MET A 287 18.61 2.32 2.40
C MET A 287 19.61 1.51 3.23
N THR A 288 19.45 1.42 4.56
CA THR A 288 20.41 0.68 5.39
C THR A 288 20.10 -0.82 5.45
N THR A 289 21.13 -1.63 5.73
CA THR A 289 20.99 -3.08 5.91
C THR A 289 20.04 -3.42 7.07
N GLU A 290 20.06 -2.66 8.15
CA GLU A 290 19.15 -2.84 9.29
C GLU A 290 17.69 -2.64 8.89
N PHE A 291 17.41 -1.72 7.97
CA PHE A 291 16.05 -1.54 7.46
C PHE A 291 15.62 -2.73 6.60
N LYS A 292 16.51 -3.28 5.77
CA LYS A 292 16.22 -4.51 5.01
C LYS A 292 15.95 -5.70 5.94
N ILE A 293 16.77 -5.91 6.96
CA ILE A 293 16.57 -6.93 8.00
C ILE A 293 15.22 -6.73 8.70
N TYR A 294 14.90 -5.49 9.08
CA TYR A 294 13.62 -5.14 9.67
C TYR A 294 12.44 -5.54 8.75
N GLN A 295 12.49 -5.24 7.45
CA GLN A 295 11.41 -5.59 6.54
C GLN A 295 11.28 -7.09 6.29
N LEU A 296 12.40 -7.84 6.25
CA LEU A 296 12.36 -9.30 6.23
C LEU A 296 11.64 -9.83 7.47
N GLN A 297 11.96 -9.30 8.66
CA GLN A 297 11.29 -9.68 9.90
C GLN A 297 9.80 -9.34 9.89
N VAL A 298 9.40 -8.19 9.30
CA VAL A 298 7.97 -7.82 9.14
C VAL A 298 7.20 -8.90 8.39
N VAL A 299 7.80 -9.43 7.31
CA VAL A 299 7.20 -10.50 6.49
C VAL A 299 7.17 -11.82 7.27
N ALA A 300 8.29 -12.22 7.89
CA ALA A 300 8.39 -13.44 8.70
C ALA A 300 7.37 -13.48 9.84
N ASN A 301 7.29 -12.40 10.62
CA ASN A 301 6.32 -12.23 11.71
C ASN A 301 4.87 -12.38 11.24
N CYS A 302 4.54 -11.83 10.08
CA CYS A 302 3.18 -11.89 9.58
C CYS A 302 2.84 -13.27 9.01
N LYS A 303 3.82 -14.02 8.48
CA LYS A 303 3.64 -15.43 8.13
C LYS A 303 3.30 -16.26 9.38
N ILE A 304 4.08 -16.11 10.45
CA ILE A 304 3.85 -16.82 11.72
C ILE A 304 2.53 -16.43 12.37
N LEU A 305 2.17 -15.14 12.39
CA LEU A 305 0.86 -14.70 12.87
C LEU A 305 -0.27 -15.35 12.07
N SER A 306 -0.14 -15.42 10.74
CA SER A 306 -1.13 -16.08 9.90
C SER A 306 -1.23 -17.59 10.16
N GLU A 307 -0.12 -18.28 10.40
CA GLU A 307 -0.09 -19.72 10.66
C GLU A 307 -0.73 -20.03 12.02
N ALA A 308 -0.31 -19.34 13.09
CA ALA A 308 -0.87 -19.49 14.43
C ALA A 308 -2.39 -19.22 14.45
N LEU A 309 -2.88 -18.21 13.72
CA LEU A 309 -4.32 -17.95 13.63
C LEU A 309 -5.06 -19.07 12.86
N LYS A 310 -4.47 -19.66 11.81
CA LYS A 310 -5.07 -20.81 11.12
C LYS A 310 -5.15 -22.04 12.02
N GLU A 311 -4.10 -22.31 12.80
CA GLU A 311 -4.08 -23.38 13.80
C GLU A 311 -5.18 -23.19 14.85
N LEU A 312 -5.45 -21.94 15.24
CA LEU A 312 -6.56 -21.55 16.13
C LEU A 312 -7.95 -21.54 15.45
N GLY A 313 -8.05 -22.01 14.19
CA GLY A 313 -9.31 -22.23 13.47
C GLY A 313 -9.86 -21.03 12.71
N TYR A 314 -9.06 -19.98 12.49
CA TYR A 314 -9.46 -18.78 11.76
C TYR A 314 -9.25 -18.92 10.24
N LYS A 315 -10.20 -18.41 9.44
CA LYS A 315 -10.04 -18.25 7.99
C LYS A 315 -9.30 -16.94 7.72
N ILE A 316 -8.20 -17.01 6.97
CA ILE A 316 -7.45 -15.85 6.49
C ILE A 316 -7.90 -15.53 5.06
N VAL A 317 -8.27 -14.28 4.79
CA VAL A 317 -8.78 -13.83 3.48
C VAL A 317 -8.10 -12.53 3.01
N THR A 318 -8.34 -12.20 1.76
CA THR A 318 -8.04 -10.94 1.07
C THR A 318 -9.36 -10.19 0.84
N GLY A 319 -9.60 -9.08 1.55
CA GLY A 319 -10.82 -8.25 1.37
C GLY A 319 -12.09 -8.70 2.14
N ASP A 320 -13.11 -7.84 2.18
CA ASP A 320 -14.39 -8.04 2.92
C ASP A 320 -15.63 -7.74 2.05
N ARG A 321 -16.82 -8.16 2.50
CA ARG A 321 -18.09 -7.93 1.76
C ARG A 321 -18.65 -6.52 1.96
N SER A 322 -18.27 -5.82 3.03
CA SER A 322 -18.79 -4.50 3.36
C SER A 322 -17.78 -3.69 4.17
N ALA A 323 -17.54 -2.44 3.76
CA ALA A 323 -16.78 -1.49 4.55
C ALA A 323 -17.57 -0.97 5.78
N LEU A 324 -18.92 -0.97 5.72
CA LEU A 324 -19.78 -0.43 6.79
C LEU A 324 -20.09 -1.47 7.87
N ARG A 325 -20.16 -2.75 7.51
CA ARG A 325 -20.35 -3.88 8.44
C ARG A 325 -19.36 -4.99 8.08
N PRO A 326 -18.07 -4.79 8.37
CA PRO A 326 -17.06 -5.79 8.04
C PRO A 326 -17.32 -7.07 8.82
N SER A 327 -16.98 -8.19 8.20
CA SER A 327 -17.02 -9.51 8.82
C SER A 327 -15.64 -10.02 9.21
N GLY A 328 -14.58 -9.25 8.97
CA GLY A 328 -13.25 -9.59 9.46
C GLY A 328 -12.43 -8.44 10.05
N LEU A 329 -11.29 -8.83 10.64
CA LEU A 329 -10.32 -7.93 11.31
C LEU A 329 -9.04 -7.84 10.50
N ARG A 330 -8.59 -6.61 10.22
CA ARG A 330 -7.34 -6.34 9.48
C ARG A 330 -6.16 -6.21 10.43
N LEU A 331 -5.20 -7.13 10.35
CA LEU A 331 -4.02 -7.18 11.23
C LEU A 331 -2.72 -6.95 10.46
N GLY A 332 -1.75 -6.24 11.03
CA GLY A 332 -0.43 -6.01 10.42
C GLY A 332 0.69 -6.03 11.46
N THR A 333 1.89 -6.37 11.02
CA THR A 333 3.08 -6.57 11.86
C THR A 333 4.10 -5.42 11.93
N PRO A 334 4.13 -4.38 11.05
CA PRO A 334 5.21 -3.38 11.05
C PRO A 334 5.46 -2.67 12.38
N ALA A 335 4.40 -2.25 13.07
CA ALA A 335 4.52 -1.48 14.31
C ALA A 335 5.16 -2.29 15.45
N LEU A 336 4.68 -3.52 15.67
CA LEU A 336 5.21 -4.40 16.70
C LEU A 336 6.62 -4.91 16.33
N THR A 337 6.89 -5.18 15.05
CA THR A 337 8.24 -5.55 14.60
C THR A 337 9.24 -4.41 14.84
N SER A 338 8.82 -3.15 14.70
CA SER A 338 9.67 -1.99 15.02
C SER A 338 10.01 -1.88 16.52
N ARG A 339 9.23 -2.53 17.40
CA ARG A 339 9.51 -2.63 18.84
C ARG A 339 10.37 -3.85 19.20
N GLY A 340 10.77 -4.65 18.20
CA GLY A 340 11.63 -5.82 18.39
C GLY A 340 10.89 -7.15 18.55
N LEU A 341 9.57 -7.20 18.30
CA LEU A 341 8.84 -8.48 18.36
C LEU A 341 9.32 -9.43 17.24
N LEU A 342 9.52 -10.69 17.59
CA LEU A 342 9.90 -11.78 16.69
C LEU A 342 8.77 -12.82 16.55
N GLU A 343 9.05 -13.92 15.87
CA GLU A 343 8.09 -14.96 15.50
C GLU A 343 7.33 -15.54 16.72
N GLU A 344 8.06 -15.91 17.78
CA GLU A 344 7.47 -16.45 19.01
C GLU A 344 6.57 -15.44 19.72
N ASP A 345 6.91 -14.16 19.64
CA ASP A 345 6.09 -13.08 20.18
C ASP A 345 4.79 -12.93 19.39
N PHE A 346 4.84 -13.11 18.07
CA PHE A 346 3.64 -13.09 17.22
C PHE A 346 2.73 -14.30 17.44
N LYS A 347 3.26 -15.46 17.86
CA LYS A 347 2.42 -16.55 18.35
C LYS A 347 1.65 -16.16 19.62
N LYS A 348 2.30 -15.47 20.58
CA LYS A 348 1.62 -14.94 21.77
C LYS A 348 0.56 -13.90 21.40
N VAL A 349 0.87 -13.01 20.47
CA VAL A 349 -0.11 -12.04 19.92
C VAL A 349 -1.32 -12.76 19.32
N ALA A 350 -1.12 -13.84 18.56
CA ALA A 350 -2.23 -14.64 18.02
C ALA A 350 -3.13 -15.20 19.13
N HIS A 351 -2.54 -15.69 20.23
CA HIS A 351 -3.28 -16.19 21.39
C HIS A 351 -4.06 -15.08 22.11
N PHE A 352 -3.49 -13.88 22.27
CA PHE A 352 -4.22 -12.74 22.85
C PHE A 352 -5.43 -12.34 21.98
N ILE A 353 -5.25 -12.30 20.66
CA ILE A 353 -6.35 -12.05 19.72
C ILE A 353 -7.43 -13.13 19.85
N HIS A 354 -7.02 -14.40 19.92
CA HIS A 354 -7.94 -15.51 20.09
C HIS A 354 -8.76 -15.39 21.38
N ARG A 355 -8.11 -15.14 22.53
CA ARG A 355 -8.80 -14.90 23.82
C ARG A 355 -9.80 -13.74 23.73
N GLY A 356 -9.44 -12.65 23.05
CA GLY A 356 -10.35 -11.51 22.83
C GLY A 356 -11.57 -11.87 21.98
N ILE A 357 -11.41 -12.71 20.96
CA ILE A 357 -12.52 -13.18 20.12
C ILE A 357 -13.39 -14.18 20.88
N GLU A 358 -12.81 -15.08 21.67
CA GLU A 358 -13.58 -15.98 22.54
C GLU A 358 -14.45 -15.21 23.53
N LEU A 359 -13.88 -14.18 24.17
CA LEU A 359 -14.62 -13.29 25.06
C LEU A 359 -15.76 -12.57 24.32
N THR A 360 -15.51 -12.09 23.10
CA THR A 360 -16.54 -11.47 22.24
C THR A 360 -17.68 -12.45 21.95
N LEU A 361 -17.36 -13.71 21.67
CA LEU A 361 -18.35 -14.77 21.42
C LEU A 361 -19.15 -15.13 22.67
N GLN A 362 -18.51 -15.14 23.85
CA GLN A 362 -19.21 -15.36 25.13
C GLN A 362 -20.22 -14.23 25.39
N ILE A 363 -19.80 -12.97 25.25
CA ILE A 363 -20.69 -11.82 25.41
C ILE A 363 -21.87 -11.92 24.44
N GLN A 364 -21.60 -12.18 23.16
CA GLN A 364 -22.66 -12.30 22.16
C GLN A 364 -23.59 -13.50 22.43
N GLY A 365 -23.07 -14.60 22.98
CA GLY A 365 -23.86 -15.77 23.37
C GLY A 365 -24.83 -15.51 24.52
N ASP A 366 -24.50 -14.58 25.42
CA ASP A 366 -25.34 -14.16 26.55
C ASP A 366 -26.35 -13.06 26.16
N MET A 367 -26.45 -12.72 24.86
CA MET A 367 -27.32 -11.66 24.35
C MET A 367 -28.44 -12.21 23.46
N ALA A 368 -29.48 -11.39 23.26
CA ALA A 368 -30.52 -11.69 22.28
C ALA A 368 -29.92 -11.75 20.85
N VAL A 369 -30.41 -12.67 20.02
CA VAL A 369 -29.93 -12.87 18.63
C VAL A 369 -30.02 -11.59 17.78
N LYS A 370 -30.97 -10.70 18.08
CA LYS A 370 -31.18 -9.42 17.39
C LYS A 370 -30.54 -8.22 18.10
N ALA A 371 -29.70 -8.46 19.11
CA ALA A 371 -29.05 -7.37 19.82
C ALA A 371 -28.23 -6.50 18.87
N THR A 372 -28.38 -5.20 19.06
CA THR A 372 -27.68 -4.15 18.33
C THR A 372 -26.25 -4.01 18.84
N LEU A 373 -25.39 -3.35 18.05
CA LEU A 373 -24.04 -3.02 18.49
C LEU A 373 -24.04 -2.09 19.72
N LYS A 374 -25.07 -1.25 19.88
CA LYS A 374 -25.23 -0.40 21.06
C LYS A 374 -25.43 -1.25 22.31
N GLU A 375 -26.36 -2.19 22.29
CA GLU A 375 -26.61 -3.11 23.40
C GLU A 375 -25.39 -4.00 23.68
N PHE A 376 -24.65 -4.43 22.65
CA PHE A 376 -23.41 -5.18 22.83
C PHE A 376 -22.37 -4.37 23.62
N LYS A 377 -22.20 -3.08 23.28
CA LYS A 377 -21.31 -2.18 24.02
C LYS A 377 -21.77 -1.97 25.45
N GLU A 378 -23.07 -1.77 25.67
CA GLU A 378 -23.64 -1.62 27.02
C GLU A 378 -23.42 -2.88 27.87
N LYS A 379 -23.62 -4.07 27.31
CA LYS A 379 -23.34 -5.36 27.97
C LYS A 379 -21.87 -5.53 28.29
N LEU A 380 -20.99 -5.20 27.34
CA LEU A 380 -19.54 -5.24 27.52
C LEU A 380 -19.09 -4.33 28.67
N THR A 381 -19.67 -3.13 28.81
CA THR A 381 -19.26 -2.14 29.82
C THR A 381 -19.96 -2.30 31.17
N GLY A 382 -21.21 -2.79 31.19
CA GLY A 382 -22.06 -2.80 32.37
C GLY A 382 -22.08 -4.12 33.15
N ASP A 383 -21.53 -5.20 32.60
CA ASP A 383 -21.52 -6.52 33.23
C ASP A 383 -20.16 -6.83 33.85
N GLU A 384 -20.13 -6.97 35.18
CA GLU A 384 -18.90 -7.15 35.96
C GLU A 384 -18.14 -8.44 35.61
N LYS A 385 -18.87 -9.50 35.20
CA LYS A 385 -18.26 -10.75 34.71
C LYS A 385 -17.34 -10.47 33.52
N TYR A 386 -17.83 -9.68 32.56
CA TYR A 386 -17.09 -9.36 31.34
C TYR A 386 -16.02 -8.30 31.56
N GLN A 387 -16.31 -7.28 32.38
CA GLN A 387 -15.31 -6.29 32.76
C GLN A 387 -14.12 -6.92 33.49
N SER A 388 -14.36 -7.89 34.38
CA SER A 388 -13.28 -8.62 35.04
C SER A 388 -12.42 -9.40 34.04
N ALA A 389 -13.04 -10.15 33.12
CA ALA A 389 -12.32 -10.88 32.08
C ALA A 389 -11.51 -9.96 31.14
N VAL A 390 -12.06 -8.78 30.79
CA VAL A 390 -11.34 -7.76 30.02
C VAL A 390 -10.13 -7.24 30.80
N ARG A 391 -10.28 -6.93 32.09
CA ARG A 391 -9.16 -6.43 32.92
C ARG A 391 -8.02 -7.43 32.99
N THR A 392 -8.31 -8.71 33.23
CA THR A 392 -7.28 -9.76 33.24
C THR A 392 -6.57 -9.88 31.89
N LEU A 393 -7.33 -9.97 30.78
CA LEU A 393 -6.71 -10.05 29.44
C LEU A 393 -5.89 -8.80 29.13
N ARG A 394 -6.36 -7.61 29.53
CA ARG A 394 -5.66 -6.35 29.35
C ARG A 394 -4.34 -6.33 30.13
N GLU A 395 -4.34 -6.75 31.39
CA GLU A 395 -3.13 -6.82 32.22
C GLU A 395 -2.08 -7.75 31.61
N ASP A 396 -2.48 -8.93 31.13
CA ASP A 396 -1.57 -9.85 30.44
C ASP A 396 -0.96 -9.21 29.18
N VAL A 397 -1.77 -8.51 28.38
CA VAL A 397 -1.34 -7.83 27.16
C VAL A 397 -0.40 -6.66 27.47
N GLU A 398 -0.71 -5.84 28.47
CA GLU A 398 0.10 -4.69 28.89
C GLU A 398 1.44 -5.15 29.49
N SER A 399 1.42 -6.20 30.31
CA SER A 399 2.65 -6.79 30.86
C SER A 399 3.54 -7.33 29.74
N PHE A 400 2.98 -8.04 28.77
CA PHE A 400 3.73 -8.48 27.59
C PHE A 400 4.23 -7.31 26.74
N ALA A 401 3.40 -6.30 26.49
CA ALA A 401 3.77 -5.18 25.61
C ALA A 401 4.80 -4.24 26.23
N SER A 402 4.86 -4.12 27.55
CA SER A 402 5.79 -3.25 28.27
C SER A 402 7.23 -3.79 28.33
N SER A 403 7.46 -5.07 28.02
CA SER A 403 8.81 -5.64 27.94
C SER A 403 9.58 -5.25 26.68
N PHE A 404 8.97 -4.50 25.75
CA PHE A 404 9.56 -4.11 24.47
C PHE A 404 9.82 -2.61 24.43
N SER A 405 10.91 -2.20 23.76
CA SER A 405 11.22 -0.78 23.58
C SER A 405 10.14 -0.05 22.77
N LEU A 406 10.05 1.27 22.96
CA LEU A 406 9.18 2.13 22.16
C LEU A 406 10.06 3.12 21.38
N PRO A 407 10.18 2.98 20.04
CA PRO A 407 10.94 3.94 19.23
C PRO A 407 10.33 5.35 19.34
N GLY A 408 11.18 6.34 19.59
CA GLY A 408 10.73 7.72 19.74
C GLY A 408 11.77 8.59 20.44
N LEU A 409 11.32 9.77 20.88
CA LEU A 409 12.08 10.58 21.81
C LEU A 409 12.18 9.85 23.17
N PRO A 410 13.22 10.10 23.98
CA PRO A 410 13.26 9.60 25.35
C PRO A 410 12.01 10.01 26.12
N ASP A 411 11.53 9.13 27.00
CA ASP A 411 10.50 9.48 27.98
C ASP A 411 11.10 10.51 28.95
N VAL A 412 10.79 11.80 28.77
CA VAL A 412 11.25 12.91 29.62
C VAL A 412 10.27 13.15 30.76
#